data_AF-A0A2M7F922-F1
#
_entry.id   AF-A0A2M7F922-F1
#
_cell.length_a   1.000
_cell.length_b   1.000
_cell.length_c   1.000
_cell.angle_alpha   90.00
_cell.angle_beta   90.00
_cell.angle_gamma   90.00
#
_symmetry.space_group_name_H-M   'P 1'
#
loop_
_entity.id
_entity.type
_entity.pdbx_description
1 polymer ?
#
loop_
_entity_poly.entity_id
_entity_poly.type
_entity_poly.pdbx_seq_one_letter_code
_entity_poly.pdbx_strand_id
1 'polypeptide(L)'
;MAENREVKIQSEIGKLLLRESRDREKFIQKVENLAARLGDDLYPSLFFTTAHLEFEKKAAKRHWKEVMRHWERMSLNVKREMDFRVALLDYFIDINKRIRNPKIIEIKIFQKTQQETLVDELTQLYNYRYFIKSMDQEIVRARRYHSPLTLVMFDVDDFKHYNDANGHLSGNKSLRRLAQIIRNSVRNVDVVARYGGEEFALILPETNKEGGLVIADRIREKVERSAFLKGEKQPLKKFTISGGIATLNVDAGRASELIKKADQALYRAKARGKNQVAFYIDEKRDYERVLVALSGRLTVASDSGDIFQVINISEGGLLFHFQKALAVGSILHLFLNLPERKRPINCKAKVRRVEEVKKNKTYEIGVSITQIREPDKKALRRLIHIFKEKKAE
;
A
#
# COMPACT_ATOMS: atom_id res chain seq x y z
N MET A 1 -10.48 1.38 3.20
CA MET A 1 -11.94 1.48 3.53
C MET A 1 -12.25 2.33 4.77
N ALA A 2 -11.41 2.33 5.84
CA ALA A 2 -11.63 3.15 7.04
C ALA A 2 -11.32 4.65 6.84
N GLU A 3 -10.30 4.99 6.05
CA GLU A 3 -9.95 6.36 5.70
C GLU A 3 -11.10 7.10 4.99
N ASN A 4 -11.86 6.36 4.17
CA ASN A 4 -13.05 6.87 3.50
C ASN A 4 -14.23 7.12 4.47
N ARG A 5 -14.21 6.51 5.66
CA ARG A 5 -15.25 6.69 6.69
C ARG A 5 -14.98 7.93 7.53
N GLU A 6 -13.74 8.18 7.93
CA GLU A 6 -13.37 9.33 8.76
C GLU A 6 -13.51 10.65 8.00
N VAL A 7 -13.02 10.70 6.76
CA VAL A 7 -13.21 11.85 5.85
C VAL A 7 -14.70 12.11 5.61
N LYS A 8 -15.51 11.06 5.48
CA LYS A 8 -16.97 11.18 5.33
C LYS A 8 -17.63 11.71 6.61
N ILE A 9 -17.20 11.25 7.79
CA ILE A 9 -17.68 11.75 9.09
C ILE A 9 -17.37 13.25 9.23
N GLN A 10 -16.13 13.66 8.96
CA GLN A 10 -15.72 15.07 9.05
C GLN A 10 -16.48 15.96 8.04
N SER A 11 -16.72 15.46 6.82
CA SER A 11 -17.52 16.18 5.82
C SER A 11 -18.97 16.42 6.28
N GLU A 12 -19.61 15.41 6.86
CA GLU A 12 -20.98 15.52 7.38
C GLU A 12 -21.06 16.45 8.59
N ILE A 13 -20.07 16.39 9.50
CA ILE A 13 -19.94 17.32 10.63
C ILE A 13 -19.77 18.77 10.14
N GLY A 14 -18.90 18.99 9.15
CA GLY A 14 -18.68 20.33 8.58
C GLY A 14 -19.96 20.94 8.01
N LYS A 15 -20.77 20.15 7.28
CA LYS A 15 -22.08 20.60 6.78
C LYS A 15 -23.04 20.95 7.91
N LEU A 16 -23.05 20.15 8.98
CA LEU A 16 -23.91 20.37 10.14
C LEU A 16 -23.57 21.70 10.83
N LEU A 17 -22.28 21.94 11.07
CA LEU A 17 -21.77 23.16 11.72
C LEU A 17 -22.02 24.43 10.90
N LEU A 18 -22.07 24.32 9.57
CA LEU A 18 -22.33 25.48 8.70
C LEU A 18 -23.81 25.88 8.65
N ARG A 19 -24.72 24.91 8.82
CA ARG A 19 -26.15 25.12 8.54
C ARG A 19 -27.03 25.22 9.77
N GLU A 20 -26.67 24.54 10.86
CA GLU A 20 -27.61 24.26 11.95
C GLU A 20 -27.03 24.55 13.34
N SER A 21 -25.83 25.14 13.45
CA SER A 21 -25.12 25.28 14.74
C SER A 21 -25.77 26.24 15.74
N ARG A 22 -26.82 26.96 15.36
CA ARG A 22 -27.53 27.94 16.21
C ARG A 22 -28.82 27.41 16.82
N ASP A 23 -29.49 26.49 16.13
CA ASP A 23 -30.69 25.82 16.64
C ASP A 23 -30.28 24.61 17.49
N ARG A 24 -30.33 24.76 18.81
CA ARG A 24 -29.84 23.75 19.76
C ARG A 24 -30.55 22.41 19.59
N GLU A 25 -31.88 22.40 19.57
CA GLU A 25 -32.66 21.15 19.53
C GLU A 25 -32.41 20.42 18.21
N LYS A 26 -32.48 21.14 17.10
CA LYS A 26 -32.24 20.56 15.77
C LYS A 26 -30.80 20.10 15.59
N PHE A 27 -29.82 20.83 16.14
CA PHE A 27 -28.42 20.44 16.11
C PHE A 27 -28.20 19.14 16.88
N ILE A 28 -28.68 19.05 18.13
CA ILE A 28 -28.56 17.85 18.98
C ILE A 28 -29.19 16.65 18.27
N GLN A 29 -30.43 16.79 17.79
CA GLN A 29 -31.13 15.71 17.10
C GLN A 29 -30.35 15.19 15.90
N LYS A 30 -29.75 16.08 15.10
CA LYS A 30 -28.93 15.70 13.94
C LYS A 30 -27.62 15.02 14.33
N VAL A 31 -26.94 15.49 15.39
CA VAL A 31 -25.74 14.82 15.92
C VAL A 31 -26.09 13.42 16.40
N GLU A 32 -27.19 13.25 17.13
CA GLU A 32 -27.62 11.95 17.66
C GLU A 32 -28.01 10.98 16.53
N ASN A 33 -28.73 11.45 15.51
CA ASN A 33 -29.04 10.65 14.32
C ASN A 33 -27.76 10.23 13.57
N LEU A 34 -26.78 11.13 13.45
CA LEU A 34 -25.48 10.81 12.88
C LEU A 34 -24.73 9.79 13.73
N ALA A 35 -24.78 9.90 15.06
CA ALA A 35 -24.11 8.99 15.99
C ALA A 35 -24.72 7.58 15.93
N ALA A 36 -26.05 7.48 15.80
CA ALA A 36 -26.75 6.22 15.62
C ALA A 36 -26.31 5.50 14.33
N ARG A 37 -26.10 6.25 13.24
CA ARG A 37 -25.67 5.70 11.94
C ARG A 37 -24.17 5.39 11.87
N LEU A 38 -23.34 6.25 12.46
CA LEU A 38 -21.88 6.24 12.27
C LEU A 38 -21.12 5.70 13.49
N GLY A 39 -21.80 5.43 14.60
CA GLY A 39 -21.23 4.97 15.86
C GLY A 39 -20.62 6.11 16.69
N ASP A 40 -20.12 5.75 17.88
CA ASP A 40 -19.55 6.70 18.85
C ASP A 40 -18.24 7.38 18.37
N ASP A 41 -17.70 6.98 17.21
CA ASP A 41 -16.58 7.66 16.52
C ASP A 41 -16.91 9.07 16.05
N LEU A 42 -18.21 9.42 16.01
CA LEU A 42 -18.67 10.77 15.69
C LEU A 42 -18.14 11.80 16.70
N TYR A 43 -18.20 11.50 18.01
CA TYR A 43 -17.88 12.49 19.04
C TYR A 43 -16.40 12.92 19.01
N PRO A 44 -15.41 12.01 18.98
CA PRO A 44 -14.01 12.40 18.78
C PRO A 44 -13.82 13.24 17.51
N SER A 45 -14.46 12.84 16.41
CA SER A 45 -14.37 13.55 15.12
C SER A 45 -14.97 14.96 15.21
N LEU A 46 -16.05 15.15 15.97
CA LEU A 46 -16.69 16.44 16.18
C LEU A 46 -15.76 17.41 16.91
N PHE A 47 -15.16 16.98 18.03
CA PHE A 47 -14.21 17.80 18.78
C PHE A 47 -12.94 18.12 17.98
N PHE A 48 -12.44 17.14 17.21
CA PHE A 48 -11.31 17.38 16.34
C PHE A 48 -11.66 18.40 15.24
N THR A 49 -12.82 18.27 14.61
CA THR A 49 -13.25 19.18 13.52
C THR A 49 -13.50 20.61 14.01
N THR A 50 -14.01 20.76 15.24
CA THR A 50 -14.42 22.07 15.78
C THR A 50 -13.34 22.80 16.56
N ALA A 51 -12.55 22.07 17.33
CA ALA A 51 -11.60 22.64 18.29
C ALA A 51 -10.21 21.96 18.24
N HIS A 52 -9.98 21.05 17.29
CA HIS A 52 -8.73 20.26 17.17
C HIS A 52 -8.32 19.54 18.46
N LEU A 53 -9.32 19.12 19.25
CA LEU A 53 -9.11 18.35 20.47
C LEU A 53 -9.28 16.86 20.21
N GLU A 54 -8.26 16.07 20.55
CA GLU A 54 -8.28 14.62 20.46
C GLU A 54 -8.76 13.97 21.78
N PHE A 55 -9.67 13.01 21.66
CA PHE A 55 -10.25 12.27 22.77
C PHE A 55 -10.47 10.79 22.42
N GLU A 56 -10.32 9.92 23.41
CA GLU A 56 -10.86 8.56 23.30
C GLU A 56 -12.39 8.57 23.25
N LYS A 57 -13.00 7.57 22.61
CA LYS A 57 -14.47 7.51 22.38
C LYS A 57 -15.30 7.75 23.64
N LYS A 58 -14.94 7.08 24.75
CA LYS A 58 -15.63 7.22 26.05
C LYS A 58 -15.49 8.64 26.62
N ALA A 59 -14.29 9.21 26.55
CA ALA A 59 -14.03 10.57 27.03
C ALA A 59 -14.76 11.61 26.17
N ALA A 60 -14.75 11.44 24.84
CA ALA A 60 -15.47 12.32 23.91
C ALA A 60 -16.97 12.33 24.22
N LYS A 61 -17.59 11.17 24.41
CA LYS A 61 -19.02 11.08 24.74
C LYS A 61 -19.37 11.73 26.08
N ARG A 62 -18.46 11.65 27.07
CA ARG A 62 -18.60 12.37 28.34
C ARG A 62 -18.55 13.88 28.14
N HIS A 63 -17.52 14.38 27.42
CA HIS A 63 -17.39 15.81 27.13
C HIS A 63 -18.56 16.34 26.30
N TRP A 64 -19.11 15.55 25.37
CA TRP A 64 -20.32 15.91 24.62
C TRP A 64 -21.48 16.23 25.57
N LYS A 65 -21.78 15.33 26.52
CA LYS A 65 -22.85 15.55 27.51
C LYS A 65 -22.62 16.77 28.39
N GLU A 66 -21.36 17.07 28.72
CA GLU A 66 -21.00 18.22 29.55
C GLU A 66 -21.12 19.53 28.76
N VAL A 67 -20.67 19.55 27.50
CA VAL A 67 -20.81 20.70 26.60
C VAL A 67 -22.29 21.00 26.32
N MET A 68 -23.14 19.98 26.13
CA MET A 68 -24.58 20.20 25.94
C MET A 68 -25.26 20.83 27.17
N ARG A 69 -24.92 20.35 28.37
CA ARG A 69 -25.39 20.94 29.63
C ARG A 69 -24.89 22.37 29.81
N HIS A 70 -23.65 22.63 29.42
CA HIS A 70 -23.08 23.96 29.46
C HIS A 70 -23.76 24.92 28.48
N TRP A 71 -24.00 24.48 27.24
CA TRP A 71 -24.68 25.27 26.21
C TRP A 71 -26.10 25.65 26.63
N GLU A 72 -26.83 24.73 27.26
CA GLU A 72 -28.16 25.01 27.83
C GLU A 72 -28.09 26.11 28.90
N ARG A 73 -27.19 25.97 29.87
CA ARG A 73 -26.99 26.96 30.93
C ARG A 73 -26.62 28.33 30.38
N MET A 74 -25.73 28.38 29.38
CA MET A 74 -25.33 29.64 28.76
C MET A 74 -26.48 30.27 27.97
N SER A 75 -27.29 29.46 27.28
CA SER A 75 -28.40 29.95 26.45
C SER A 75 -29.50 30.63 27.28
N LEU A 76 -29.75 30.16 28.51
CA LEU A 76 -30.72 30.78 29.42
C LEU A 76 -30.35 32.21 29.84
N ASN A 77 -29.06 32.56 29.80
CA ASN A 77 -28.55 33.84 30.31
C ASN A 77 -28.28 34.86 29.21
N VAL A 78 -28.48 34.50 27.95
CA VAL A 78 -28.10 35.31 26.78
C VAL A 78 -29.35 35.69 25.99
N LYS A 79 -29.55 37.00 25.74
CA LYS A 79 -30.70 37.55 25.00
C LYS A 79 -30.71 37.26 23.49
N ARG A 80 -29.95 36.26 23.05
CA ARG A 80 -29.79 35.88 21.63
C ARG A 80 -29.48 34.41 21.54
N GLU A 81 -29.79 33.81 20.40
CA GLU A 81 -29.40 32.44 20.10
C GLU A 81 -27.87 32.27 20.17
N MET A 82 -27.44 31.27 20.92
CA MET A 82 -26.03 30.95 21.09
C MET A 82 -25.62 29.84 20.15
N ASP A 83 -24.55 30.08 19.40
CA ASP A 83 -23.96 29.05 18.55
C ASP A 83 -23.22 28.00 19.37
N PHE A 84 -23.38 26.72 19.00
CA PHE A 84 -22.70 25.58 19.60
C PHE A 84 -21.20 25.79 19.78
N ARG A 85 -20.52 26.40 18.80
CA ARG A 85 -19.06 26.59 18.83
C ARG A 85 -18.63 27.53 19.94
N VAL A 86 -19.46 28.51 20.28
CA VAL A 86 -19.20 29.45 21.39
C VAL A 86 -19.26 28.70 22.71
N ALA A 87 -20.34 27.94 22.94
CA ALA A 87 -20.49 27.14 24.16
C ALA A 87 -19.40 26.06 24.30
N LEU A 88 -19.03 25.42 23.18
CA LEU A 88 -17.94 24.45 23.14
C LEU A 88 -16.61 25.07 23.57
N LEU A 89 -16.24 26.21 22.98
CA LEU A 89 -14.97 26.88 23.27
C LEU A 89 -14.93 27.38 24.71
N ASP A 90 -16.01 28.02 25.17
CA ASP A 90 -16.16 28.49 26.55
C ASP A 90 -15.96 27.33 27.55
N TYR A 91 -16.64 26.20 27.32
CA TYR A 91 -16.45 25.00 28.14
C TYR A 91 -14.98 24.54 28.20
N PHE A 92 -14.26 24.51 27.07
CA PHE A 92 -12.87 24.03 27.06
C PHE A 92 -11.83 25.05 27.51
N ILE A 93 -12.18 26.33 27.54
CA ILE A 93 -11.33 27.40 28.07
C ILE A 93 -11.53 27.53 29.58
N ASP A 94 -12.78 27.66 30.04
CA ASP A 94 -13.08 28.08 31.42
C ASP A 94 -13.41 26.92 32.36
N ILE A 95 -14.09 25.88 31.87
CA ILE A 95 -14.52 24.74 32.71
C ILE A 95 -13.48 23.62 32.68
N ASN A 96 -13.22 23.06 31.50
CA ASN A 96 -12.34 21.92 31.33
C ASN A 96 -10.85 22.31 31.20
N LYS A 97 -10.55 23.56 30.83
CA LYS A 97 -9.20 24.15 30.77
C LYS A 97 -8.19 23.38 29.89
N ARG A 98 -8.67 22.72 28.83
CA ARG A 98 -7.81 22.08 27.82
C ARG A 98 -7.26 23.09 26.82
N ILE A 99 -7.95 24.21 26.60
CA ILE A 99 -7.52 25.28 25.72
C ILE A 99 -7.04 26.44 26.62
N ARG A 100 -5.74 26.69 26.66
CA ARG A 100 -5.16 27.75 27.49
C ARG A 100 -4.95 29.07 26.74
N ASN A 101 -4.63 29.01 25.46
CA ASN A 101 -4.35 30.18 24.64
C ASN A 101 -5.05 30.03 23.27
N PRO A 102 -6.36 30.29 23.21
CA PRO A 102 -7.12 30.09 21.97
C PRO A 102 -6.70 31.11 20.91
N LYS A 103 -6.45 30.64 19.69
CA LYS A 103 -6.33 31.49 18.51
C LYS A 103 -7.54 31.26 17.62
N ILE A 104 -8.27 32.32 17.31
CA ILE A 104 -9.44 32.26 16.42
C ILE A 104 -8.97 32.52 14.99
N ILE A 105 -9.21 31.56 14.10
CA ILE A 105 -8.91 31.65 12.68
C ILE A 105 -10.19 31.29 11.93
N GLU A 106 -10.58 32.09 10.94
CA GLU A 106 -11.73 31.76 10.11
C GLU A 106 -11.46 30.43 9.38
N ILE A 107 -12.45 29.51 9.39
CA ILE A 107 -12.27 28.16 8.83
C ILE A 107 -11.81 28.18 7.37
N LYS A 108 -12.23 29.18 6.57
CA LYS A 108 -11.76 29.36 5.19
C LYS A 108 -10.28 29.69 5.11
N ILE A 109 -9.81 30.58 5.99
CA ILE A 109 -8.39 30.95 6.08
C ILE A 109 -7.59 29.75 6.55
N PHE A 110 -8.04 29.07 7.61
CA PHE A 110 -7.41 27.85 8.08
C PHE A 110 -7.33 26.79 6.98
N GLN A 111 -8.42 26.52 6.27
CA GLN A 111 -8.44 25.59 5.14
C GLN A 111 -7.52 26.01 4.01
N LYS A 112 -7.42 27.31 3.71
CA LYS A 112 -6.48 27.82 2.70
C LYS A 112 -5.03 27.63 3.15
N THR A 113 -4.70 27.94 4.40
CA THR A 113 -3.37 27.71 4.97
C THR A 113 -3.03 26.24 5.00
N GLN A 114 -3.96 25.36 5.40
CA GLN A 114 -3.86 23.90 5.32
C GLN A 114 -3.60 23.43 3.88
N GLN A 115 -4.24 24.07 2.91
CA GLN A 115 -4.03 23.78 1.48
C GLN A 115 -2.66 24.25 0.98
N GLU A 116 -2.08 25.28 1.58
CA GLU A 116 -0.75 25.81 1.25
C GLU A 116 0.37 25.05 1.96
N THR A 117 0.07 24.30 3.02
CA THR A 117 1.06 23.46 3.71
C THR A 117 1.56 22.36 2.78
N LEU A 118 2.89 22.24 2.66
CA LEU A 118 3.57 21.22 1.83
C LEU A 118 3.87 19.92 2.61
N VAL A 119 3.54 19.91 3.90
CA VAL A 119 3.88 18.90 4.89
C VAL A 119 2.61 18.24 5.42
N ASP A 120 2.65 16.93 5.68
CA ASP A 120 1.61 16.16 6.35
C ASP A 120 1.69 16.38 7.86
N GLU A 121 0.58 16.79 8.47
CA GLU A 121 0.56 17.18 9.88
C GLU A 121 0.84 16.02 10.84
N LEU A 122 0.43 14.81 10.47
CA LEU A 122 0.60 13.65 11.32
C LEU A 122 2.07 13.25 11.40
N THR A 123 2.74 13.14 10.26
CA THR A 123 4.06 12.53 10.11
C THR A 123 5.20 13.52 9.95
N GLN A 124 4.89 14.80 9.67
CA GLN A 124 5.85 15.85 9.35
C GLN A 124 6.71 15.55 8.11
N LEU A 125 6.31 14.57 7.30
CA LEU A 125 6.87 14.33 5.97
C LEU A 125 6.19 15.24 4.95
N TYR A 126 6.69 15.29 3.72
CA TYR A 126 5.97 15.97 2.65
C TYR A 126 4.60 15.32 2.40
N ASN A 127 3.63 16.12 1.98
CA ASN A 127 2.32 15.59 1.62
C ASN A 127 2.26 15.20 0.12
N TYR A 128 1.14 14.59 -0.27
CA TYR A 128 0.87 14.18 -1.65
C TYR A 128 1.08 15.31 -2.68
N ARG A 129 0.71 16.56 -2.37
CA ARG A 129 0.84 17.69 -3.32
C ARG A 129 2.30 18.01 -3.58
N TYR A 130 3.10 18.07 -2.52
CA TYR A 130 4.54 18.29 -2.65
C TYR A 130 5.22 17.13 -3.36
N PHE A 131 4.78 15.88 -3.10
CA PHE A 131 5.25 14.71 -3.82
C PHE A 131 5.05 14.84 -5.34
N ILE A 132 3.84 15.15 -5.80
CA ILE A 132 3.55 15.30 -7.23
C ILE A 132 4.42 16.41 -7.85
N LYS A 133 4.48 17.58 -7.21
CA LYS A 133 5.31 18.70 -7.67
C LYS A 133 6.79 18.32 -7.77
N SER A 134 7.31 17.61 -6.77
CA SER A 134 8.71 17.17 -6.75
C SER A 134 8.98 16.09 -7.79
N MET A 135 8.03 15.19 -8.02
CA MET A 135 8.15 14.14 -9.04
C MET A 135 8.29 14.74 -10.44
N ASP A 136 7.50 15.76 -10.76
CA ASP A 136 7.58 16.47 -12.04
C ASP A 136 8.93 17.20 -12.19
N GLN A 137 9.39 17.88 -11.13
CA GLN A 137 10.69 18.57 -11.12
C GLN A 137 11.86 17.60 -11.31
N GLU A 138 11.88 16.50 -10.57
CA GLU A 138 12.95 15.50 -10.63
C GLU A 138 12.97 14.73 -11.94
N ILE A 139 11.82 14.52 -12.60
CA ILE A 139 11.80 13.92 -13.95
C ILE A 139 12.42 14.85 -14.98
N VAL A 140 12.10 16.14 -14.93
CA VAL A 140 12.70 17.12 -15.84
C VAL A 140 14.22 17.17 -15.62
N ARG A 141 14.65 17.16 -14.36
CA ARG A 141 16.07 17.13 -13.98
C ARG A 141 16.77 15.86 -14.46
N ALA A 142 16.20 14.69 -14.17
CA ALA A 142 16.74 13.40 -14.55
C ALA A 142 16.87 13.24 -16.07
N ARG A 143 15.88 13.71 -16.83
CA ARG A 143 15.95 13.71 -18.31
C ARG A 143 17.03 14.65 -18.82
N ARG A 144 17.17 15.85 -18.25
CA ARG A 144 18.19 16.82 -18.68
C ARG A 144 19.60 16.28 -18.48
N TYR A 145 19.86 15.65 -17.33
CA TYR A 145 21.19 15.18 -16.96
C TYR A 145 21.42 13.69 -17.24
N HIS A 146 20.45 12.99 -17.84
CA HIS A 146 20.47 11.54 -18.05
C HIS A 146 20.79 10.75 -16.76
N SER A 147 20.37 11.27 -15.61
CA SER A 147 20.60 10.64 -14.32
C SER A 147 19.47 9.66 -13.97
N PRO A 148 19.78 8.57 -13.26
CA PRO A 148 18.76 7.61 -12.86
C PRO A 148 17.86 8.22 -11.77
N LEU A 149 16.58 7.88 -11.81
CA LEU A 149 15.58 8.34 -10.85
C LEU A 149 14.70 7.16 -10.46
N THR A 150 14.78 6.75 -9.19
CA THR A 150 13.99 5.62 -8.67
C THR A 150 12.89 6.12 -7.76
N LEU A 151 11.70 5.55 -7.92
CA LEU A 151 10.55 5.72 -7.03
C LEU A 151 10.36 4.44 -6.21
N VAL A 152 10.18 4.62 -4.90
CA VAL A 152 9.75 3.56 -3.98
C VAL A 152 8.39 3.92 -3.40
N MET A 153 7.43 3.00 -3.49
CA MET A 153 6.17 3.09 -2.77
C MET A 153 6.15 2.07 -1.63
N PHE A 154 5.79 2.50 -0.44
CA PHE A 154 5.63 1.67 0.74
C PHE A 154 4.20 1.70 1.23
N ASP A 155 3.79 0.61 1.87
CA ASP A 155 2.53 0.53 2.60
C ASP A 155 2.72 -0.39 3.82
N VAL A 156 2.06 -0.04 4.92
CA VAL A 156 2.07 -0.80 6.16
C VAL A 156 1.24 -2.08 6.04
N ASP A 157 1.90 -3.21 6.29
CA ASP A 157 1.26 -4.51 6.24
C ASP A 157 0.22 -4.65 7.36
N ASP A 158 -1.01 -4.96 6.98
CA ASP A 158 -2.14 -5.20 7.90
C ASP A 158 -2.47 -4.03 8.84
N PHE A 159 -2.27 -2.77 8.39
CA PHE A 159 -2.50 -1.60 9.24
C PHE A 159 -3.92 -1.49 9.81
N LYS A 160 -4.93 -1.94 9.06
CA LYS A 160 -6.31 -2.04 9.57
C LYS A 160 -6.37 -2.95 10.81
N HIS A 161 -5.75 -4.12 10.78
CA HIS A 161 -5.69 -5.04 11.91
C HIS A 161 -4.96 -4.40 13.10
N TYR A 162 -3.87 -3.66 12.85
CA TYR A 162 -3.18 -2.89 13.89
C TYR A 162 -4.09 -1.85 14.55
N ASN A 163 -4.87 -1.10 13.76
CA ASN A 163 -5.82 -0.11 14.27
C ASN A 163 -6.97 -0.77 15.05
N ASP A 164 -7.51 -1.88 14.54
CA ASP A 164 -8.60 -2.59 15.21
C ASP A 164 -8.14 -3.15 16.58
N ALA A 165 -6.87 -3.58 16.69
CA ALA A 165 -6.30 -4.13 17.93
C ALA A 165 -5.83 -3.07 18.96
N ASN A 166 -5.47 -1.86 18.50
CA ASN A 166 -4.80 -0.85 19.33
C ASN A 166 -5.48 0.52 19.37
N GLY A 167 -6.52 0.73 18.56
CA GLY A 167 -7.19 2.01 18.36
C GLY A 167 -6.42 2.96 17.44
N HIS A 168 -7.16 3.85 16.76
CA HIS A 168 -6.62 4.81 15.79
C HIS A 168 -5.54 5.73 16.37
N LEU A 169 -5.64 6.13 17.65
CA LEU A 169 -4.61 6.96 18.29
C LEU A 169 -3.25 6.25 18.34
N SER A 170 -3.25 4.93 18.57
CA SER A 170 -2.04 4.11 18.53
C SER A 170 -1.53 3.91 17.11
N GLY A 171 -2.43 3.83 16.12
CA GLY A 171 -2.10 3.86 14.69
C GLY A 171 -1.39 5.15 14.28
N ASN A 172 -1.90 6.29 14.71
CA ASN A 172 -1.29 7.58 14.44
C ASN A 172 0.13 7.68 15.02
N LYS A 173 0.34 7.12 16.22
CA LYS A 173 1.68 7.00 16.82
C LYS A 173 2.61 6.08 16.04
N SER A 174 2.13 4.96 15.51
CA SER A 174 2.98 4.07 14.68
C SER A 174 3.34 4.71 13.35
N LEU A 175 2.43 5.45 12.70
CA LEU A 175 2.74 6.20 11.47
C LEU A 175 3.79 7.29 11.71
N ARG A 176 3.71 8.04 12.82
CA ARG A 176 4.76 9.00 13.24
C ARG A 176 6.12 8.33 13.39
N ARG A 177 6.15 7.18 14.06
CA ARG A 177 7.39 6.42 14.27
C ARG A 177 7.95 5.89 12.95
N LEU A 178 7.10 5.36 12.08
CA LEU A 178 7.48 4.88 10.76
C LEU A 178 8.09 6.01 9.92
N ALA A 179 7.45 7.18 9.90
CA ALA A 179 7.96 8.36 9.21
C ALA A 179 9.37 8.76 9.67
N GLN A 180 9.63 8.74 10.98
CA GLN A 180 10.97 9.00 11.52
C GLN A 180 12.01 7.97 11.07
N ILE A 181 11.64 6.68 11.04
CA ILE A 181 12.52 5.60 10.58
C ILE A 181 12.89 5.79 9.11
N ILE A 182 11.89 6.12 8.27
CA ILE A 182 12.10 6.38 6.84
C ILE A 182 13.01 7.60 6.67
N ARG A 183 12.71 8.72 7.34
CA ARG A 183 13.47 9.97 7.20
C ARG A 183 14.94 9.80 7.62
N ASN A 184 15.19 9.05 8.69
CA ASN A 184 16.54 8.75 9.18
C ASN A 184 17.30 7.71 8.32
N SER A 185 16.67 7.20 7.28
CA SER A 185 17.22 6.16 6.41
C SER A 185 17.42 6.62 4.98
N VAL A 186 17.23 7.90 4.70
CA VAL A 186 17.41 8.51 3.37
C VAL A 186 18.31 9.73 3.45
N ARG A 187 18.78 10.23 2.31
CA ARG A 187 19.60 11.44 2.21
C ARG A 187 18.73 12.70 2.27
N ASN A 188 19.34 13.85 2.50
CA ASN A 188 18.62 15.13 2.51
C ASN A 188 17.99 15.48 1.16
N VAL A 189 18.63 15.06 0.06
CA VAL A 189 18.16 15.27 -1.32
C VAL A 189 17.01 14.34 -1.72
N ASP A 190 16.81 13.25 -0.97
CA ASP A 190 15.71 12.32 -1.22
C ASP A 190 14.40 12.93 -0.70
N VAL A 191 13.34 12.86 -1.51
CA VAL A 191 12.02 13.35 -1.11
C VAL A 191 11.25 12.19 -0.47
N VAL A 192 10.79 12.39 0.76
CA VAL A 192 9.94 11.44 1.47
C VAL A 192 8.59 12.08 1.72
N ALA A 193 7.53 11.42 1.26
CA ALA A 193 6.18 11.91 1.43
C ALA A 193 5.25 10.84 1.99
N ARG A 194 4.24 11.27 2.75
CA ARG A 194 3.06 10.45 3.01
C ARG A 194 2.11 10.58 1.82
N TYR A 195 1.93 9.47 1.12
CA TYR A 195 1.19 9.43 -0.14
C TYR A 195 -0.32 9.40 0.09
N GLY A 196 -0.77 8.64 1.09
CA GLY A 196 -2.14 8.52 1.56
C GLY A 196 -2.15 7.68 2.84
N GLY A 197 -3.22 7.68 3.64
CA GLY A 197 -3.44 6.77 4.78
C GLY A 197 -2.19 6.19 5.45
N GLU A 198 -1.91 4.93 5.13
CA GLU A 198 -0.73 4.17 5.55
C GLU A 198 0.38 4.01 4.49
N GLU A 199 0.30 4.77 3.41
CA GLU A 199 1.17 4.71 2.24
C GLU A 199 2.23 5.83 2.25
N PHE A 200 3.45 5.48 1.89
CA PHE A 200 4.60 6.40 1.83
C PHE A 200 5.28 6.29 0.46
N ALA A 201 5.79 7.41 -0.04
CA ALA A 201 6.51 7.47 -1.30
C ALA A 201 7.88 8.12 -1.12
N LEU A 202 8.90 7.54 -1.75
CA LEU A 202 10.26 8.05 -1.76
C LEU A 202 10.69 8.32 -3.21
N ILE A 203 11.07 9.55 -3.50
CA ILE A 203 11.73 9.93 -4.75
C ILE A 203 13.23 9.93 -4.47
N LEU A 204 13.98 9.12 -5.22
CA LEU A 204 15.42 8.93 -5.04
C LEU A 204 16.14 9.43 -6.31
N PRO A 205 16.52 10.72 -6.36
CA PRO A 205 17.34 11.25 -7.45
C PRO A 205 18.71 10.56 -7.49
N GLU A 206 19.27 10.48 -8.70
CA GLU A 206 20.62 9.94 -8.93
C GLU A 206 20.80 8.53 -8.33
N THR A 207 19.72 7.75 -8.33
CA THR A 207 19.66 6.41 -7.76
C THR A 207 19.10 5.47 -8.82
N ASN A 208 19.83 4.39 -9.09
CA ASN A 208 19.41 3.31 -9.98
C ASN A 208 18.53 2.29 -9.23
N LYS A 209 18.02 1.33 -9.99
CA LYS A 209 17.06 0.31 -9.50
C LYS A 209 17.63 -0.48 -8.31
N GLU A 210 18.89 -0.92 -8.39
CA GLU A 210 19.57 -1.66 -7.34
C GLU A 210 19.81 -0.80 -6.09
N GLY A 211 20.24 0.45 -6.26
CA GLY A 211 20.40 1.41 -5.16
C GLY A 211 19.08 1.70 -4.45
N GLY A 212 18.00 1.80 -5.21
CA GLY A 212 16.64 1.93 -4.66
C GLY A 212 16.25 0.71 -3.81
N LEU A 213 16.59 -0.50 -4.25
CA LEU A 213 16.35 -1.72 -3.46
C LEU A 213 17.13 -1.72 -2.16
N VAL A 214 18.41 -1.37 -2.19
CA VAL A 214 19.25 -1.30 -0.98
C VAL A 214 18.66 -0.34 0.04
N ILE A 215 18.23 0.85 -0.39
CA ILE A 215 17.61 1.84 0.50
C ILE A 215 16.28 1.31 1.03
N ALA A 216 15.44 0.76 0.15
CA ALA A 216 14.11 0.30 0.51
C ALA A 216 14.16 -0.90 1.48
N ASP A 217 15.02 -1.87 1.23
CA ASP A 217 15.16 -3.06 2.07
C ASP A 217 15.77 -2.70 3.43
N ARG A 218 16.74 -1.77 3.47
CA ARG A 218 17.25 -1.21 4.73
C ARG A 218 16.15 -0.57 5.57
N ILE A 219 15.24 0.18 4.96
CA ILE A 219 14.08 0.76 5.66
C ILE A 219 13.18 -0.34 6.19
N ARG A 220 12.81 -1.30 5.33
CA ARG A 220 11.98 -2.46 5.70
C ARG A 220 12.55 -3.21 6.90
N GLU A 221 13.84 -3.56 6.87
CA GLU A 221 14.52 -4.25 7.97
C GLU A 221 14.51 -3.43 9.27
N LYS A 222 14.78 -2.12 9.19
CA LYS A 222 14.74 -1.25 10.38
C LYS A 222 13.34 -1.18 10.99
N VAL A 223 12.29 -1.16 10.17
CA VAL A 223 10.91 -1.19 10.62
C VAL A 223 10.60 -2.52 11.29
N GLU A 224 10.93 -3.64 10.64
CA GLU A 224 10.70 -4.98 11.18
C GLU A 224 11.40 -5.20 12.54
N ARG A 225 12.60 -4.65 12.71
CA ARG A 225 13.38 -4.73 13.97
C ARG A 225 12.94 -3.72 15.03
N SER A 226 12.12 -2.73 14.68
CA SER A 226 11.68 -1.71 15.61
C SER A 226 10.52 -2.20 16.48
N ALA A 227 10.52 -1.82 17.76
CA ALA A 227 9.42 -2.12 18.65
C ALA A 227 8.19 -1.25 18.33
N PHE A 228 7.09 -1.87 17.93
CA PHE A 228 5.77 -1.21 17.82
C PHE A 228 4.81 -1.81 18.85
N LEU A 229 3.83 -1.02 19.30
CA LEU A 229 2.89 -1.44 20.34
C LEU A 229 2.10 -2.67 19.88
N LYS A 230 2.17 -3.76 20.65
CA LYS A 230 1.55 -5.05 20.34
C LYS A 230 1.90 -5.55 18.91
N GLY A 231 3.12 -5.27 18.45
CA GLY A 231 3.60 -5.75 17.15
C GLY A 231 3.54 -7.27 17.03
N GLU A 232 3.76 -7.99 18.12
CA GLU A 232 3.67 -9.45 18.24
C GLU A 232 2.27 -10.01 17.96
N LYS A 233 1.24 -9.16 18.05
CA LYS A 233 -0.15 -9.53 17.76
C LYS A 233 -0.53 -9.34 16.29
N GLN A 234 0.35 -8.79 15.45
CA GLN A 234 0.11 -8.69 14.01
C GLN A 234 0.18 -10.06 13.32
N PRO A 235 -0.39 -10.23 12.12
CA PRO A 235 -0.37 -11.51 11.39
C PRO A 235 1.04 -12.08 11.19
N LEU A 236 2.02 -11.22 10.91
CA LEU A 236 3.44 -11.60 10.79
C LEU A 236 4.21 -11.57 12.11
N LYS A 237 3.50 -11.49 13.24
CA LYS A 237 4.05 -11.32 14.61
C LYS A 237 4.99 -10.11 14.76
N LYS A 238 4.93 -9.17 13.82
CA LYS A 238 5.71 -7.93 13.79
C LYS A 238 4.95 -6.85 13.02
N PHE A 239 5.25 -5.59 13.33
CA PHE A 239 4.85 -4.46 12.49
C PHE A 239 5.81 -4.39 11.30
N THR A 240 5.28 -4.50 10.08
CA THR A 240 6.08 -4.63 8.85
C THR A 240 5.53 -3.74 7.75
N ILE A 241 6.35 -3.51 6.73
CA ILE A 241 5.97 -2.76 5.53
C ILE A 241 6.37 -3.56 4.30
N SER A 242 5.59 -3.40 3.23
CA SER A 242 5.93 -3.90 1.90
C SER A 242 6.28 -2.73 0.99
N GLY A 243 7.20 -2.95 0.04
CA GLY A 243 7.70 -1.93 -0.88
C GLY A 243 7.61 -2.32 -2.35
N GLY A 244 7.36 -1.36 -3.21
CA GLY A 244 7.39 -1.49 -4.67
C GLY A 244 8.32 -0.47 -5.32
N ILE A 245 9.15 -0.91 -6.26
CA ILE A 245 10.19 -0.09 -6.90
C ILE A 245 9.97 0.03 -8.40
N ALA A 246 10.05 1.25 -8.94
CA ALA A 246 10.17 1.50 -10.37
C ALA A 246 11.21 2.60 -10.65
N THR A 247 11.90 2.51 -11.79
CA THR A 247 12.96 3.46 -12.17
C THR A 247 12.67 4.13 -13.52
N LEU A 248 12.88 5.45 -13.60
CA LEU A 248 12.70 6.23 -14.82
C LEU A 248 13.66 5.74 -15.92
N ASN A 249 13.19 5.75 -17.17
CA ASN A 249 13.90 5.28 -18.38
C ASN A 249 14.27 3.78 -18.40
N VAL A 250 14.06 3.06 -17.31
CA VAL A 250 14.15 1.58 -17.24
C VAL A 250 12.76 0.98 -17.27
N ASP A 251 11.91 1.41 -16.33
CA ASP A 251 10.56 0.90 -16.16
C ASP A 251 9.52 1.86 -16.77
N ALA A 252 9.74 3.18 -16.75
CA ALA A 252 8.72 4.15 -17.19
C ALA A 252 9.31 5.34 -17.95
N GLY A 253 8.53 5.91 -18.88
CA GLY A 253 8.92 7.13 -19.59
C GLY A 253 8.48 8.42 -18.90
N ARG A 254 7.44 8.41 -18.05
CA ARG A 254 6.80 9.59 -17.45
C ARG A 254 6.34 9.36 -16.01
N ALA A 255 6.06 10.44 -15.27
CA ALA A 255 5.71 10.43 -13.84
C ALA A 255 4.57 9.47 -13.50
N SER A 256 3.44 9.61 -14.19
CA SER A 256 2.25 8.79 -13.95
C SER A 256 2.49 7.29 -14.18
N GLU A 257 3.33 6.94 -15.15
CA GLU A 257 3.70 5.53 -15.39
C GLU A 257 4.63 5.01 -14.31
N LEU A 258 5.60 5.83 -13.88
CA LEU A 258 6.54 5.47 -12.83
C LEU A 258 5.78 5.15 -11.52
N ILE A 259 4.85 6.02 -11.13
CA ILE A 259 3.98 5.82 -9.96
C ILE A 259 3.16 4.53 -10.11
N LYS A 260 2.48 4.36 -11.24
CA LYS A 260 1.67 3.15 -11.50
C LYS A 260 2.50 1.86 -11.44
N LYS A 261 3.73 1.88 -11.95
CA LYS A 261 4.61 0.71 -11.96
C LYS A 261 5.18 0.39 -10.58
N ALA A 262 5.49 1.40 -9.78
CA ALA A 262 5.89 1.22 -8.38
C ALA A 262 4.74 0.64 -7.55
N ASP A 263 3.52 1.15 -7.75
CA ASP A 263 2.29 0.62 -7.10
C ASP A 263 2.02 -0.84 -7.48
N GLN A 264 2.13 -1.20 -8.76
CA GLN A 264 2.01 -2.60 -9.20
C GLN A 264 3.06 -3.52 -8.55
N ALA A 265 4.28 -3.03 -8.38
CA ALA A 265 5.33 -3.76 -7.68
C ALA A 265 5.00 -3.94 -6.18
N LEU A 266 4.45 -2.91 -5.54
CA LEU A 266 4.02 -2.95 -4.14
C LEU A 266 2.89 -3.96 -3.94
N TYR A 267 1.88 -3.94 -4.81
CA TYR A 267 0.80 -4.93 -4.81
C TYR A 267 1.36 -6.36 -4.87
N ARG A 268 2.33 -6.59 -5.76
CA ARG A 268 3.01 -7.88 -5.87
C ARG A 268 3.79 -8.26 -4.62
N ALA A 269 4.48 -7.32 -3.97
CA ALA A 269 5.16 -7.58 -2.70
C ALA A 269 4.17 -8.06 -1.62
N LYS A 270 3.01 -7.39 -1.52
CA LYS A 270 1.94 -7.79 -0.60
C LYS A 270 1.37 -9.17 -0.93
N ALA A 271 1.14 -9.46 -2.21
CA ALA A 271 0.63 -10.76 -2.66
C ALA A 271 1.59 -11.93 -2.37
N ARG A 272 2.89 -11.66 -2.28
CA ARG A 272 3.95 -12.67 -2.06
C ARG A 272 4.28 -12.94 -0.60
N GLY A 273 3.39 -12.56 0.31
CA GLY A 273 3.58 -12.79 1.75
C GLY A 273 4.05 -11.57 2.53
N LYS A 274 3.98 -10.36 1.94
CA LYS A 274 4.27 -9.09 2.61
C LYS A 274 5.71 -9.00 3.13
N ASN A 275 6.03 -8.00 3.97
CA ASN A 275 7.36 -7.76 4.54
C ASN A 275 8.50 -7.95 3.53
N GLN A 276 8.35 -7.40 2.33
CA GLN A 276 9.34 -7.52 1.26
C GLN A 276 9.27 -6.33 0.32
N VAL A 277 10.36 -6.15 -0.44
CA VAL A 277 10.42 -5.15 -1.50
C VAL A 277 10.48 -5.86 -2.84
N ALA A 278 9.62 -5.45 -3.79
CA ALA A 278 9.59 -6.00 -5.12
C ALA A 278 9.92 -4.93 -6.16
N PHE A 279 10.62 -5.35 -7.21
CA PHE A 279 10.75 -4.55 -8.43
C PHE A 279 9.47 -4.63 -9.26
N TYR A 280 9.21 -3.55 -9.98
CA TYR A 280 8.37 -3.63 -11.15
C TYR A 280 9.02 -4.59 -12.15
N ILE A 281 8.21 -5.53 -12.61
CA ILE A 281 8.52 -6.42 -13.72
C ILE A 281 7.40 -6.20 -14.72
N ASP A 282 7.75 -5.90 -15.97
CA ASP A 282 6.80 -5.83 -17.07
C ASP A 282 6.27 -7.24 -17.37
N GLU A 283 5.32 -7.67 -16.54
CA GLU A 283 4.61 -8.92 -16.70
C GLU A 283 3.47 -8.70 -17.70
N LYS A 284 3.79 -8.77 -19.01
CA LYS A 284 2.85 -9.31 -20.01
C LYS A 284 2.58 -10.81 -19.76
N ARG A 285 2.31 -11.22 -18.51
CA ARG A 285 2.38 -12.63 -18.10
C ARG A 285 1.20 -12.98 -17.22
N ASP A 286 0.17 -13.54 -17.86
CA ASP A 286 -1.14 -13.86 -17.28
C ASP A 286 -1.17 -15.01 -16.25
N TYR A 287 -0.02 -15.64 -15.92
CA TYR A 287 -0.02 -16.90 -15.16
C TYR A 287 1.12 -17.05 -14.14
N GLU A 288 0.74 -17.41 -12.91
CA GLU A 288 1.62 -17.68 -11.77
C GLU A 288 2.38 -19.02 -11.94
N ARG A 289 3.66 -19.06 -11.55
CA ARG A 289 4.57 -20.23 -11.73
C ARG A 289 4.82 -20.98 -10.44
N VAL A 290 4.98 -22.30 -10.54
CA VAL A 290 5.26 -23.22 -9.44
C VAL A 290 6.52 -24.03 -9.77
N LEU A 291 7.42 -24.19 -8.78
CA LEU A 291 8.59 -25.07 -8.91
C LEU A 291 8.12 -26.52 -8.88
N VAL A 292 8.57 -27.32 -9.83
CA VAL A 292 8.16 -28.72 -9.94
C VAL A 292 9.37 -29.59 -10.26
N ALA A 293 9.54 -30.71 -9.56
CA ALA A 293 10.55 -31.70 -9.88
C ALA A 293 9.95 -32.73 -10.87
N LEU A 294 9.67 -32.29 -12.08
CA LEU A 294 9.05 -33.12 -13.12
C LEU A 294 10.02 -33.34 -14.28
N SER A 295 10.00 -34.54 -14.84
CA SER A 295 10.71 -34.86 -16.07
C SER A 295 9.73 -34.91 -17.24
N GLY A 296 10.10 -34.32 -18.37
CA GLY A 296 9.32 -34.35 -19.60
C GLY A 296 10.13 -34.91 -20.76
N ARG A 297 9.46 -35.27 -21.86
CA ARG A 297 10.09 -35.55 -23.15
C ARG A 297 9.74 -34.42 -24.11
N LEU A 298 10.72 -33.95 -24.87
CA LEU A 298 10.49 -32.98 -25.93
C LEU A 298 10.84 -33.58 -27.28
N THR A 299 10.18 -33.09 -28.32
CA THR A 299 10.50 -33.41 -29.71
C THR A 299 10.76 -32.08 -30.43
N VAL A 300 11.92 -31.98 -31.08
CA VAL A 300 12.30 -30.81 -31.87
C VAL A 300 12.33 -31.23 -33.33
N ALA A 301 11.53 -30.56 -34.17
CA ALA A 301 11.62 -30.66 -35.63
C ALA A 301 11.89 -32.09 -36.14
N SER A 302 10.99 -33.03 -35.80
CA SER A 302 10.97 -34.41 -36.28
C SER A 302 12.04 -35.36 -35.71
N ASP A 303 13.00 -34.87 -34.92
CA ASP A 303 14.02 -35.69 -34.27
C ASP A 303 13.77 -35.87 -32.75
N SER A 304 14.32 -36.99 -32.27
CA SER A 304 13.83 -37.87 -31.21
C SER A 304 13.63 -37.29 -29.80
N GLY A 305 12.76 -38.00 -29.05
CA GLY A 305 12.26 -37.76 -27.69
C GLY A 305 13.28 -37.57 -26.56
N ASP A 306 14.13 -36.54 -26.66
CA ASP A 306 15.07 -36.14 -25.63
C ASP A 306 14.34 -35.77 -24.32
N ILE A 307 14.95 -36.14 -23.19
CA ILE A 307 14.40 -35.90 -21.85
C ILE A 307 14.88 -34.54 -21.33
N PHE A 308 14.00 -33.81 -20.66
CA PHE A 308 14.31 -32.56 -19.97
C PHE A 308 13.78 -32.55 -18.54
N GLN A 309 14.41 -31.75 -17.68
CA GLN A 309 13.99 -31.55 -16.30
C GLN A 309 13.35 -30.17 -16.14
N VAL A 310 12.08 -30.15 -15.72
CA VAL A 310 11.36 -28.90 -15.46
C VAL A 310 11.89 -28.26 -14.18
N ILE A 311 12.09 -26.95 -14.23
CA ILE A 311 12.46 -26.12 -13.08
C ILE A 311 11.19 -25.47 -12.50
N ASN A 312 10.44 -24.76 -13.35
CA ASN A 312 9.15 -24.19 -13.00
C ASN A 312 8.16 -24.26 -14.15
N ILE A 313 6.88 -24.26 -13.80
CA ILE A 313 5.77 -24.34 -14.74
C ILE A 313 4.63 -23.40 -14.33
N SER A 314 3.92 -22.87 -15.33
CA SER A 314 2.68 -22.10 -15.22
C SER A 314 1.72 -22.55 -16.32
N GLU A 315 0.49 -22.05 -16.32
CA GLU A 315 -0.45 -22.32 -17.42
C GLU A 315 0.03 -21.76 -18.78
N GLY A 316 0.86 -20.71 -18.76
CA GLY A 316 1.33 -20.03 -19.98
C GLY A 316 2.73 -20.45 -20.45
N GLY A 317 3.44 -21.29 -19.72
CA GLY A 317 4.84 -21.61 -20.05
C GLY A 317 5.57 -22.38 -18.98
N LEU A 318 6.76 -22.85 -19.33
CA LEU A 318 7.66 -23.55 -18.41
C LEU A 318 9.12 -23.17 -18.65
N LEU A 319 9.94 -23.43 -17.64
CA LEU A 319 11.39 -23.33 -17.66
C LEU A 319 11.96 -24.71 -17.38
N PHE A 320 12.95 -25.15 -18.16
CA PHE A 320 13.57 -26.46 -18.00
C PHE A 320 15.06 -26.46 -18.32
N HIS A 321 15.79 -27.44 -17.78
CA HIS A 321 17.18 -27.76 -18.15
C HIS A 321 17.22 -28.70 -19.35
N PHE A 322 18.13 -28.43 -20.28
CA PHE A 322 18.36 -29.23 -21.47
C PHE A 322 19.84 -29.31 -21.85
N GLN A 323 20.27 -30.42 -22.45
CA GLN A 323 21.68 -30.68 -22.78
C GLN A 323 22.12 -30.09 -24.14
N LYS A 324 21.21 -29.47 -24.88
CA LYS A 324 21.47 -28.86 -26.19
C LYS A 324 20.95 -27.42 -26.21
N ALA A 325 21.64 -26.54 -26.93
CA ALA A 325 21.11 -25.22 -27.21
C ALA A 325 19.92 -25.35 -28.18
N LEU A 326 18.86 -24.57 -27.95
CA LEU A 326 17.75 -24.44 -28.89
C LEU A 326 17.73 -23.01 -29.45
N ALA A 327 17.33 -22.85 -30.70
CA ALA A 327 17.17 -21.51 -31.27
C ALA A 327 15.97 -20.79 -30.65
N VAL A 328 16.16 -19.51 -30.28
CA VAL A 328 15.07 -18.66 -29.83
C VAL A 328 14.06 -18.50 -30.98
N GLY A 329 12.78 -18.69 -30.68
CA GLY A 329 11.71 -18.68 -31.67
C GLY A 329 11.28 -20.05 -32.19
N SER A 330 12.05 -21.12 -31.97
CA SER A 330 11.67 -22.48 -32.36
C SER A 330 10.40 -22.96 -31.67
N ILE A 331 9.63 -23.79 -32.37
CA ILE A 331 8.42 -24.43 -31.84
C ILE A 331 8.78 -25.84 -31.39
N LEU A 332 8.50 -26.14 -30.13
CA LEU A 332 8.74 -27.44 -29.51
C LEU A 332 7.41 -28.16 -29.26
N HIS A 333 7.42 -29.47 -29.43
CA HIS A 333 6.36 -30.35 -28.97
C HIS A 333 6.78 -30.97 -27.64
N LEU A 334 6.04 -30.68 -26.57
CA LEU A 334 6.39 -31.05 -25.20
C LEU A 334 5.40 -32.06 -24.63
N PHE A 335 5.95 -33.13 -24.05
CA PHE A 335 5.22 -34.19 -23.34
C PHE A 335 5.64 -34.18 -21.87
N LEU A 336 4.77 -33.70 -20.98
CA LEU A 336 5.05 -33.65 -19.55
C LEU A 336 4.44 -34.87 -18.86
N ASN A 337 5.28 -35.67 -18.21
CA ASN A 337 4.84 -36.81 -17.41
C ASN A 337 4.43 -36.32 -16.02
N LEU A 338 3.26 -36.73 -15.55
CA LEU A 338 2.79 -36.43 -14.20
C LEU A 338 2.77 -37.70 -13.35
N PRO A 339 3.15 -37.65 -12.06
CA PRO A 339 3.18 -38.83 -11.19
C PRO A 339 1.83 -39.56 -11.11
N GLU A 340 0.73 -38.82 -11.12
CA GLU A 340 -0.63 -39.36 -10.90
C GLU A 340 -1.44 -39.51 -12.20
N ARG A 341 -0.82 -39.36 -13.38
CA ARG A 341 -1.53 -39.41 -14.68
C ARG A 341 -0.85 -40.37 -15.66
N LYS A 342 -1.58 -41.42 -16.06
CA LYS A 342 -1.12 -42.40 -17.07
C LYS A 342 -0.84 -41.78 -18.46
N ARG A 343 -1.47 -40.65 -18.80
CA ARG A 343 -1.28 -39.94 -20.09
C ARG A 343 -0.51 -38.63 -19.88
N PRO A 344 0.58 -38.37 -20.62
CA PRO A 344 1.33 -37.12 -20.51
C PRO A 344 0.50 -35.93 -20.99
N ILE A 345 0.77 -34.74 -20.44
CA ILE A 345 0.28 -33.48 -21.00
C ILE A 345 1.04 -33.23 -22.30
N ASN A 346 0.31 -33.01 -23.40
CA ASN A 346 0.88 -32.64 -24.69
C ASN A 346 0.60 -31.15 -24.97
N CYS A 347 1.64 -30.37 -25.25
CA CYS A 347 1.51 -28.98 -25.68
C CYS A 347 2.58 -28.59 -26.69
N LYS A 348 2.26 -27.60 -27.54
CA LYS A 348 3.26 -26.89 -28.34
C LYS A 348 3.68 -25.64 -27.59
N ALA A 349 4.98 -25.36 -27.60
CA ALA A 349 5.54 -24.19 -26.95
C ALA A 349 6.60 -23.51 -27.83
N LYS A 350 6.69 -22.18 -27.75
CA LYS A 350 7.69 -21.39 -28.46
C LYS A 350 8.85 -21.04 -27.53
N VAL A 351 10.09 -21.25 -27.98
CA VAL A 351 11.29 -20.84 -27.24
C VAL A 351 11.36 -19.31 -27.15
N ARG A 352 11.45 -18.79 -25.92
CA ARG A 352 11.52 -17.35 -25.63
C ARG A 352 12.89 -16.91 -25.14
N ARG A 353 13.60 -17.78 -24.42
CA ARG A 353 14.96 -17.53 -23.94
C ARG A 353 15.75 -18.83 -23.84
N VAL A 354 17.06 -18.75 -24.04
CA VAL A 354 18.02 -19.81 -23.81
C VAL A 354 19.23 -19.20 -23.11
N GLU A 355 19.64 -19.78 -21.99
CA GLU A 355 20.73 -19.29 -21.15
C GLU A 355 21.64 -20.47 -20.75
N GLU A 356 22.96 -20.33 -20.86
CA GLU A 356 23.90 -21.39 -20.48
C GLU A 356 24.22 -21.30 -18.98
N VAL A 357 24.08 -22.41 -18.24
CA VAL A 357 24.05 -22.34 -16.77
C VAL A 357 25.33 -22.89 -16.11
N LYS A 358 26.16 -23.67 -16.80
CA LYS A 358 27.46 -24.20 -16.29
C LYS A 358 28.41 -24.56 -17.43
N LYS A 359 29.73 -24.65 -17.14
CA LYS A 359 30.83 -25.15 -18.03
C LYS A 359 30.64 -26.56 -18.64
N ASN A 360 29.49 -27.23 -18.42
CA ASN A 360 29.14 -28.55 -18.93
C ASN A 360 28.05 -28.51 -20.04
N LYS A 361 27.91 -27.40 -20.79
CA LYS A 361 26.96 -27.29 -21.92
C LYS A 361 25.50 -27.61 -21.58
N THR A 362 25.06 -27.27 -20.36
CA THR A 362 23.65 -27.38 -19.96
C THR A 362 22.97 -26.01 -20.07
N TYR A 363 21.77 -25.99 -20.67
CA TYR A 363 21.02 -24.78 -20.98
C TYR A 363 19.71 -24.71 -20.19
N GLU A 364 19.37 -23.52 -19.71
CA GLU A 364 18.03 -23.16 -19.24
C GLU A 364 17.19 -22.61 -20.39
N ILE A 365 16.09 -23.31 -20.68
CA ILE A 365 15.23 -22.99 -21.81
C ILE A 365 13.87 -22.53 -21.28
N GLY A 366 13.57 -21.26 -21.51
CA GLY A 366 12.27 -20.68 -21.19
C GLY A 366 11.35 -20.70 -22.39
N VAL A 367 10.18 -21.31 -22.25
CA VAL A 367 9.20 -21.45 -23.34
C VAL A 367 7.83 -20.90 -22.93
N SER A 368 7.08 -20.41 -23.91
CA SER A 368 5.66 -20.04 -23.76
C SER A 368 4.77 -21.07 -24.46
N ILE A 369 3.76 -21.60 -23.77
CA ILE A 369 2.80 -22.54 -24.35
C ILE A 369 1.95 -21.78 -25.38
N THR A 370 1.92 -22.27 -26.62
CA THR A 370 1.16 -21.68 -27.72
C THR A 370 -0.08 -22.49 -28.07
N GLN A 371 -0.04 -23.81 -27.87
CA GLN A 371 -1.19 -24.70 -28.10
C GLN A 371 -1.23 -25.79 -27.03
N ILE A 372 -2.37 -25.96 -26.39
CA ILE A 372 -2.64 -27.04 -25.43
C ILE A 372 -4.12 -27.40 -25.51
N ARG A 373 -4.46 -28.69 -25.43
CA ARG A 373 -5.86 -29.13 -25.44
C ARG A 373 -6.50 -28.89 -24.07
N GLU A 374 -7.80 -28.60 -24.03
CA GLU A 374 -8.52 -28.31 -22.78
C GLU A 374 -8.39 -29.39 -21.68
N PRO A 375 -8.45 -30.71 -21.98
CA PRO A 375 -8.21 -31.74 -20.96
C PRO A 375 -6.81 -31.68 -20.34
N ASP A 376 -5.81 -31.35 -21.16
CA ASP A 376 -4.40 -31.24 -20.75
C ASP A 376 -4.16 -29.93 -19.98
N LYS A 377 -4.83 -28.84 -20.37
CA LYS A 377 -4.84 -27.56 -19.66
C LYS A 377 -5.46 -27.67 -18.28
N LYS A 378 -6.58 -28.39 -18.14
CA LYS A 378 -7.23 -28.66 -16.84
C LYS A 378 -6.32 -29.49 -15.92
N ALA A 379 -5.62 -30.48 -16.47
CA ALA A 379 -4.64 -31.27 -15.72
C ALA A 379 -3.46 -30.41 -15.25
N LEU A 380 -2.96 -29.51 -16.12
CA LEU A 380 -1.89 -28.57 -15.78
C LEU A 380 -2.28 -27.63 -14.64
N ARG A 381 -3.50 -27.09 -14.66
CA ARG A 381 -4.03 -26.25 -13.57
C ARG A 381 -4.09 -26.97 -12.24
N ARG A 382 -4.60 -28.20 -12.23
CA ARG A 382 -4.69 -29.03 -11.02
C ARG A 382 -3.30 -29.31 -10.43
N LEU A 383 -2.34 -29.64 -11.29
CA LEU A 383 -0.95 -29.86 -10.88
C LEU A 383 -0.34 -28.62 -10.21
N ILE A 384 -0.50 -27.45 -10.85
CA ILE A 384 -0.05 -26.17 -10.31
C ILE A 384 -0.67 -25.91 -8.93
N HIS A 385 -1.96 -26.23 -8.76
CA HIS A 385 -2.65 -26.07 -7.48
C HIS A 385 -2.08 -27.00 -6.39
N ILE A 386 -1.91 -28.30 -6.68
CA ILE A 386 -1.37 -29.29 -5.74
C ILE A 386 0.04 -28.90 -5.26
N PHE A 387 0.93 -28.48 -6.17
CA PHE A 387 2.27 -28.05 -5.79
C PHE A 387 2.31 -26.71 -5.05
N LYS A 388 1.26 -25.89 -5.12
CA LYS A 388 1.12 -24.70 -4.25
C LYS A 388 0.78 -25.09 -2.83
N GLU A 389 -0.14 -26.03 -2.64
CA GLU A 389 -0.57 -26.49 -1.31
C GLU A 389 0.56 -27.20 -0.57
N LYS A 390 1.32 -28.08 -1.25
CA LYS A 390 2.48 -28.78 -0.66
C LYS A 390 3.67 -27.90 -0.27
N LYS A 391 3.66 -26.61 -0.64
CA LYS A 391 4.70 -25.64 -0.27
C LYS A 391 4.32 -24.80 0.96
N ALA A 392 3.08 -24.94 1.43
CA ALA A 392 2.52 -24.26 2.60
C ALA A 392 2.53 -25.14 3.87
N GLU A 393 2.84 -26.44 3.72
CA GLU A 393 3.29 -27.36 4.77
C GLU A 393 4.82 -27.34 4.86
#